data_AF-A0A7X3H841-F1
#
_entry.id   AF-A0A7X3H841-F1
#
_cell.length_a   1.000
_cell.length_b   1.000
_cell.length_c   1.000
_cell.angle_alpha   90.00
_cell.angle_beta   90.00
_cell.angle_gamma   90.00
#
_symmetry.space_group_name_H-M   'P 1'
#
loop_
_entity.id
_entity.type
_entity.pdbx_description
1 polymer ?
#
loop_
_entity_poly.entity_id
_entity_poly.type
_entity_poly.pdbx_seq_one_letter_code
_entity_poly.pdbx_strand_id
1 'polypeptide(L)'
;MATVIGVVRQVVGEVFAVAGDGTRRPLVEGDRVFAGEQLVTGAEGAVAINLASGGELTLGRDSSTTLSTQMLSAGGDNAAPVEPTADAQQQPPSQQELTDVQQLQAAIEAGADPTQAAEATAAGPGAGAGAGGAGGVGGGHSFVLLSETAGAVDPTIGFPTGPIDFTPLFPQG
;
A
#
# COMPACT_ATOMS: atom_id res chain seq x y z
N MET A 1 -25.03 27.37 1.13
CA MET A 1 -23.96 27.94 0.29
C MET A 1 -23.05 26.79 -0.12
N ALA A 2 -22.70 26.67 -1.41
CA ALA A 2 -21.79 25.62 -1.87
C ALA A 2 -20.34 26.00 -1.48
N THR A 3 -19.68 25.14 -0.70
CA THR A 3 -18.28 25.36 -0.30
C THR A 3 -17.36 24.95 -1.43
N VAL A 4 -16.51 25.86 -1.91
CA VAL A 4 -15.50 25.54 -2.94
C VAL A 4 -14.40 24.70 -2.30
N ILE A 5 -14.11 23.55 -2.91
CA ILE A 5 -13.05 22.63 -2.45
C ILE A 5 -11.74 22.92 -3.16
N GLY A 6 -11.79 23.30 -4.44
CA GLY A 6 -10.60 23.57 -5.23
C GLY A 6 -10.92 24.12 -6.62
N VAL A 7 -9.86 24.35 -7.38
CA VAL A 7 -9.89 24.82 -8.77
C VAL A 7 -9.13 23.85 -9.65
N VAL A 8 -9.73 23.47 -10.78
CA VAL A 8 -9.14 22.57 -11.76
C VAL A 8 -7.94 23.26 -12.43
N ARG A 9 -6.77 22.64 -12.34
CA ARG A 9 -5.51 23.12 -12.92
C ARG A 9 -5.27 22.54 -14.32
N GLN A 10 -5.63 21.27 -14.52
CA GLN A 10 -5.41 20.60 -15.80
C GLN A 10 -6.43 19.48 -15.98
N VAL A 11 -6.92 19.31 -17.20
CA VAL A 11 -7.84 18.23 -17.60
C VAL A 11 -7.30 17.58 -18.87
N VAL A 12 -7.34 16.25 -18.90
CA VAL A 12 -7.08 15.45 -20.10
C VAL A 12 -8.26 14.50 -20.28
N GLY A 13 -8.79 14.38 -21.50
CA GLY A 13 -9.92 13.51 -21.79
C GLY A 13 -11.25 13.97 -21.17
N GLU A 14 -12.12 13.01 -20.87
CA GLU A 14 -13.45 13.27 -20.31
C GLU A 14 -13.43 13.23 -18.78
N VAL A 15 -13.84 14.32 -18.14
CA VAL A 15 -13.92 14.44 -16.68
C VAL A 15 -15.21 15.14 -16.29
N PHE A 16 -15.90 14.61 -15.29
CA PHE A 16 -17.17 15.13 -14.81
C PHE A 16 -17.16 15.34 -13.29
N ALA A 17 -17.81 16.41 -12.85
CA ALA A 17 -18.28 16.58 -11.48
C ALA A 17 -19.76 16.18 -11.41
N VAL A 18 -20.09 15.23 -10.56
CA VAL A 18 -21.46 14.79 -10.28
C VAL A 18 -21.89 15.40 -8.96
N ALA A 19 -22.86 16.29 -8.98
CA ALA A 19 -23.41 16.86 -7.75
C ALA A 19 -24.22 15.81 -6.96
N GLY A 20 -24.49 16.07 -5.68
CA GLY A 20 -25.24 15.15 -4.81
C GLY A 20 -26.70 14.88 -5.27
N ASP A 21 -27.21 15.66 -6.23
CA ASP A 21 -28.49 15.46 -6.90
C ASP A 21 -28.38 14.57 -8.16
N GLY A 22 -27.18 14.11 -8.52
CA GLY A 22 -26.88 13.30 -9.69
C GLY A 22 -26.59 14.11 -10.96
N THR A 23 -26.64 15.44 -10.92
CA THR A 23 -26.36 16.29 -12.08
C THR A 23 -24.89 16.21 -12.45
N ARG A 24 -24.59 15.82 -13.70
CA ARG A 24 -23.22 15.71 -14.22
C ARG A 24 -22.83 16.99 -14.97
N ARG A 25 -21.73 17.60 -14.55
CA ARG A 25 -21.11 18.78 -15.19
C ARG A 25 -19.74 18.39 -15.75
N PRO A 26 -19.46 18.57 -17.05
CA PRO A 26 -18.10 18.38 -17.56
C PRO A 26 -17.18 19.42 -16.94
N LEU A 27 -15.96 19.01 -16.58
CA LEU A 27 -14.95 19.90 -16.00
C LEU A 27 -13.94 20.35 -17.04
N VAL A 28 -13.61 21.64 -17.01
CA VAL A 28 -12.51 22.23 -17.78
C VAL A 28 -11.52 22.94 -16.85
N GLU A 29 -10.34 23.27 -17.40
CA GLU A 29 -9.35 24.06 -16.66
C GLU A 29 -9.94 25.39 -16.17
N GLY A 30 -9.68 25.72 -14.90
CA GLY A 30 -10.21 26.89 -14.23
C GLY A 30 -11.57 26.70 -13.55
N ASP A 31 -12.24 25.56 -13.76
CA ASP A 31 -13.52 25.29 -13.09
C ASP A 31 -13.35 25.11 -11.59
N ARG A 32 -14.39 25.53 -10.86
CA ARG A 32 -14.49 25.32 -9.42
C ARG A 32 -15.23 24.03 -9.14
N VAL A 33 -14.70 23.28 -8.19
CA VAL A 33 -15.34 22.08 -7.66
C VAL A 33 -15.79 22.31 -6.24
N PHE A 34 -16.90 21.70 -5.86
CA PHE A 34 -17.61 22.00 -4.62
C PHE A 34 -17.69 20.79 -3.70
N ALA A 35 -17.89 21.06 -2.41
CA ALA A 35 -18.08 20.04 -1.39
C ALA A 35 -19.37 19.27 -1.67
N GLY A 36 -19.28 17.94 -1.60
CA GLY A 36 -20.35 17.00 -1.92
C GLY A 36 -20.42 16.60 -3.39
N GLU A 37 -19.58 17.16 -4.28
CA GLU A 37 -19.49 16.69 -5.67
C GLU A 37 -18.60 15.44 -5.76
N GLN A 38 -18.97 14.48 -6.60
CA GLN A 38 -18.14 13.34 -6.97
C GLN A 38 -17.42 13.63 -8.28
N LEU A 39 -16.10 13.54 -8.28
CA LEU A 39 -15.32 13.57 -9.51
C LEU A 39 -15.28 12.18 -10.14
N VAL A 40 -15.46 12.13 -11.45
CA VAL A 40 -15.43 10.91 -12.25
C VAL A 40 -14.64 11.18 -13.52
N THR A 41 -13.55 10.44 -13.73
CA THR A 41 -12.76 10.46 -14.96
C THR A 41 -13.16 9.30 -15.87
N GLY A 42 -13.14 9.52 -17.19
CA GLY A 42 -13.36 8.46 -18.19
C GLY A 42 -12.11 7.61 -18.44
N ALA A 43 -12.21 6.71 -19.43
CA ALA A 43 -11.16 5.76 -19.81
C ALA A 43 -9.83 6.42 -20.23
N GLU A 44 -9.89 7.60 -20.83
CA GLU A 44 -8.71 8.41 -21.19
C GLU A 44 -8.64 9.70 -20.34
N GLY A 45 -9.37 9.73 -19.22
CA GLY A 45 -9.55 10.90 -18.37
C GLY A 45 -8.47 11.05 -17.31
N ALA A 46 -7.99 12.28 -17.09
CA ALA A 46 -7.19 12.64 -15.93
C ALA A 46 -7.45 14.09 -15.53
N VAL A 47 -7.41 14.39 -14.23
CA VAL A 47 -7.61 15.75 -13.73
C VAL A 47 -6.68 16.05 -12.57
N ALA A 48 -6.14 17.26 -12.57
CA ALA A 48 -5.37 17.82 -11.48
C ALA A 48 -6.10 19.05 -10.91
N ILE A 49 -6.28 19.10 -9.60
CA ILE A 49 -7.05 20.13 -8.90
C ILE A 49 -6.21 20.70 -7.77
N ASN A 50 -6.07 22.02 -7.75
CA ASN A 50 -5.52 22.72 -6.61
C ASN A 50 -6.61 22.86 -5.56
N LEU A 51 -6.43 22.23 -4.40
CA LEU A 51 -7.35 22.39 -3.29
C LEU A 51 -7.18 23.79 -2.68
N ALA A 52 -8.27 24.33 -2.14
CA ALA A 52 -8.25 25.59 -1.41
C ALA A 52 -7.39 25.54 -0.13
N SER A 53 -7.08 24.34 0.39
CA SER A 53 -6.15 24.11 1.49
C SER A 53 -4.67 24.24 1.11
N GLY A 54 -4.35 24.35 -0.19
CA GLY A 54 -2.98 24.47 -0.71
C GLY A 54 -2.34 23.15 -1.16
N GLY A 55 -3.06 22.02 -1.09
CA GLY A 55 -2.64 20.74 -1.67
C GLY A 55 -3.08 20.54 -3.13
N GLU A 56 -2.65 19.43 -3.74
CA GLU A 56 -3.09 19.01 -5.08
C GLU A 56 -3.81 17.66 -5.02
N LEU A 57 -4.94 17.54 -5.72
CA LEU A 57 -5.69 16.30 -5.91
C LEU A 57 -5.56 15.91 -7.38
N THR A 58 -4.95 14.75 -7.64
CA THR A 58 -4.79 14.21 -8.98
C THR A 58 -5.57 12.91 -9.11
N LEU A 59 -6.47 12.85 -10.09
CA LEU A 59 -7.18 11.63 -10.48
C LEU A 59 -6.70 11.15 -11.84
N GLY A 60 -6.41 9.85 -11.92
CA GLY A 60 -6.07 9.15 -13.15
C GLY A 60 -7.30 8.66 -13.91
N ARG A 61 -7.09 7.69 -14.80
CA ARG A 61 -8.12 7.08 -15.64
C ARG A 61 -9.08 6.22 -14.83
N ASP A 62 -10.34 6.16 -15.28
CA ASP A 62 -11.43 5.35 -14.68
C ASP A 62 -11.53 5.46 -13.14
N SER A 63 -11.24 6.65 -12.62
CA SER A 63 -11.14 6.92 -11.19
C SER A 63 -12.31 7.79 -10.76
N SER A 64 -12.77 7.60 -9.52
CA SER A 64 -13.75 8.51 -8.92
C SER A 64 -13.44 8.80 -7.47
N THR A 65 -13.70 10.04 -7.03
CA THR A 65 -13.56 10.43 -5.63
C THR A 65 -14.64 11.42 -5.22
N THR A 66 -15.07 11.39 -3.96
CA THR A 66 -16.05 12.33 -3.43
C THR A 66 -15.35 13.50 -2.76
N LEU A 67 -15.69 14.72 -3.20
CA LEU A 67 -15.13 15.94 -2.66
C LEU A 67 -15.75 16.26 -1.30
N SER A 68 -14.99 16.06 -0.22
CA SER A 68 -15.44 16.36 1.15
C SER A 68 -14.64 17.50 1.77
N THR A 69 -15.26 18.22 2.71
CA THR A 69 -14.58 19.28 3.47
C THR A 69 -13.42 18.77 4.32
N GLN A 70 -13.37 17.46 4.60
CA GLN A 70 -12.24 16.84 5.31
C GLN A 70 -10.94 16.95 4.52
N MET A 71 -11.01 16.99 3.18
CA MET A 71 -9.82 17.22 2.34
C MET A 71 -9.24 18.64 2.46
N LEU A 72 -9.99 19.58 3.05
CA LEU A 72 -9.46 20.90 3.38
C LEU A 72 -8.78 20.94 4.75
N SER A 73 -8.99 19.92 5.59
CA SER A 73 -8.53 19.88 6.98
C SER A 73 -7.28 19.03 7.21
N ALA A 74 -6.92 18.16 6.27
CA ALA A 74 -5.70 17.37 6.30
C ALA A 74 -4.81 17.75 5.10
N GLY A 75 -3.49 17.91 5.34
CA GLY A 75 -2.50 18.06 4.27
C GLY A 75 -2.74 17.00 3.20
N GLY A 76 -2.81 17.46 1.95
CA GLY A 76 -3.46 16.76 0.84
C GLY A 76 -2.74 15.51 0.35
N ASP A 77 -2.79 14.44 1.13
CA ASP A 77 -2.42 13.10 0.68
C ASP A 77 -3.70 12.35 0.26
N ASN A 78 -4.31 12.78 -0.84
CA ASN A 78 -5.30 11.96 -1.56
C ASN A 78 -4.58 11.11 -2.62
N ALA A 79 -3.64 10.29 -2.16
CA ALA A 79 -3.40 9.03 -2.85
C ALA A 79 -4.71 8.24 -2.78
N ALA A 80 -5.01 7.45 -3.82
CA ALA A 80 -6.07 6.44 -3.77
C ALA A 80 -6.04 5.73 -2.41
N PRO A 81 -7.16 5.23 -1.86
CA PRO A 81 -7.12 4.42 -0.64
C PRO A 81 -6.34 3.13 -0.94
N VAL A 82 -5.00 3.18 -0.93
CA VAL A 82 -4.25 2.32 -0.04
C VAL A 82 -4.94 2.57 1.28
N GLU A 83 -5.63 1.57 1.82
CA GLU A 83 -6.02 1.63 3.21
C GLU A 83 -4.82 2.22 3.94
N PRO A 84 -4.97 3.38 4.59
CA PRO A 84 -3.95 3.75 5.52
C PRO A 84 -4.03 2.62 6.54
N THR A 85 -3.10 1.66 6.49
CA THR A 85 -2.40 1.30 7.73
C THR A 85 -2.19 2.65 8.35
N ALA A 86 -2.99 2.92 9.39
CA ALA A 86 -3.08 4.21 9.99
C ALA A 86 -1.66 4.78 10.03
N ASP A 87 -1.49 6.06 9.73
CA ASP A 87 -0.41 6.80 10.35
C ASP A 87 -0.57 6.62 11.87
N ALA A 88 -0.13 5.47 12.37
CA ALA A 88 0.52 5.34 13.62
C ALA A 88 1.67 6.31 13.46
N GLN A 89 1.41 7.58 13.81
CA GLN A 89 2.41 8.45 14.37
C GLN A 89 3.30 7.50 15.16
N GLN A 90 4.57 7.35 14.75
CA GLN A 90 5.48 6.34 15.26
C GLN A 90 5.59 6.54 16.78
N GLN A 91 4.64 5.97 17.49
CA GLN A 91 4.51 6.08 18.92
C GLN A 91 5.65 5.21 19.41
N PRO A 92 6.55 5.71 20.26
CA PRO A 92 7.54 4.85 20.84
C PRO A 92 6.80 3.64 21.45
N PRO A 93 7.27 2.41 21.20
CA PRO A 93 6.60 1.22 21.66
C PRO A 93 6.36 1.34 23.17
N SER A 94 5.14 1.01 23.58
CA SER A 94 4.75 0.96 24.97
C SER A 94 5.57 -0.08 25.72
N GLN A 95 5.65 0.07 27.04
CA GLN A 95 6.35 -0.90 27.90
C GLN A 95 5.76 -2.31 27.77
N GLN A 96 4.46 -2.42 27.46
CA GLN A 96 3.77 -3.69 27.24
C GLN A 96 4.28 -4.37 25.95
N GLU A 97 4.36 -3.62 24.84
CA GLU A 97 4.88 -4.13 23.57
C GLU A 97 6.34 -4.59 23.69
N LEU A 98 7.15 -3.88 24.46
CA LEU A 98 8.54 -4.29 24.72
C LEU A 98 8.62 -5.59 25.52
N THR A 99 7.74 -5.81 26.51
CA THR A 99 7.69 -7.07 27.25
C THR A 99 7.19 -8.24 26.39
N ASP A 100 6.26 -7.98 25.49
CA ASP A 100 5.71 -9.00 24.60
C ASP A 100 6.75 -9.45 23.58
N VAL A 101 7.55 -8.53 23.04
CA VAL A 101 8.69 -8.85 22.17
C VAL A 101 9.72 -9.72 22.90
N GLN A 102 10.03 -9.44 24.16
CA GLN A 102 10.97 -10.24 24.94
C GLN A 102 10.46 -11.68 25.16
N GLN A 103 9.15 -11.84 25.42
CA GLN A 103 8.54 -13.16 25.57
C GLN A 103 8.54 -13.93 24.25
N LEU A 104 8.22 -13.26 23.13
CA LEU A 104 8.25 -13.87 21.81
C LEU A 104 9.67 -14.31 21.43
N GLN A 105 10.69 -13.50 21.75
CA GLN A 105 12.10 -13.86 21.55
C GLN A 105 12.49 -15.11 22.35
N ALA A 106 12.12 -15.18 23.63
CA ALA A 106 12.38 -16.36 24.46
C ALA A 106 11.64 -17.61 23.95
N ALA A 107 10.44 -17.45 23.41
CA ALA A 107 9.68 -18.55 22.81
C ALA A 107 10.34 -19.06 21.52
N ILE A 108 10.84 -18.17 20.65
CA ILE A 108 11.57 -18.53 19.43
C ILE A 108 12.87 -19.26 19.77
N GLU A 109 13.62 -18.79 20.78
CA GLU A 109 14.82 -19.48 21.27
C GLU A 109 14.51 -20.88 21.83
N ALA A 110 13.35 -21.05 22.47
CA ALA A 110 12.86 -22.34 22.94
C ALA A 110 12.30 -23.24 21.81
N GLY A 111 12.32 -22.77 20.55
CA GLY A 111 11.87 -23.50 19.37
C GLY A 111 10.37 -23.43 19.11
N ALA A 112 9.65 -22.48 19.70
CA ALA A 112 8.24 -22.23 19.38
C ALA A 112 8.12 -21.59 17.99
N ASP A 113 7.12 -22.04 17.23
CA ASP A 113 6.81 -21.51 15.90
C ASP A 113 6.10 -20.14 16.02
N PRO A 114 6.69 -19.05 15.50
CA PRO A 114 6.10 -17.71 15.56
C PRO A 114 4.78 -17.61 14.79
N THR A 115 4.49 -18.50 13.84
CA THR A 115 3.19 -18.52 13.15
C THR A 115 2.03 -18.95 14.05
N GLN A 116 2.32 -19.61 15.18
CA GLN A 116 1.34 -20.07 16.16
C GLN A 116 1.31 -19.19 17.41
N ALA A 117 2.42 -18.55 17.74
CA ALA A 117 2.58 -17.77 18.97
C ALA A 117 2.39 -16.26 18.79
N ALA A 118 2.61 -15.72 17.59
CA ALA A 118 2.43 -14.31 17.30
C ALA A 118 0.97 -13.98 16.92
N GLU A 119 0.62 -12.70 17.02
CA GLU A 119 -0.65 -12.19 16.51
C GLU A 119 -0.80 -12.48 15.01
N ALA A 120 -2.04 -12.73 14.57
CA ALA A 120 -2.32 -12.97 13.17
C ALA A 120 -1.88 -11.76 12.33
N THR A 121 -1.06 -12.00 11.30
CA THR A 121 -0.68 -10.94 10.38
C THR A 121 -1.93 -10.39 9.70
N ALA A 122 -1.98 -9.08 9.46
CA ALA A 122 -3.14 -8.41 8.87
C ALA A 122 -3.58 -9.00 7.51
N ALA A 123 -2.67 -9.71 6.82
CA ALA A 123 -2.97 -10.42 5.58
C ALA A 123 -3.78 -11.71 5.78
N GLY A 124 -3.83 -12.28 6.98
CA GLY A 124 -4.61 -13.46 7.35
C GLY A 124 -4.27 -14.76 6.58
N PRO A 125 -4.32 -15.95 7.20
CA PRO A 125 -4.20 -17.22 6.46
C PRO A 125 -5.35 -17.50 5.47
N GLY A 126 -6.35 -16.62 5.38
CA GLY A 126 -7.59 -16.79 4.64
C GLY A 126 -7.97 -15.66 3.68
N ALA A 127 -7.13 -14.64 3.47
CA ALA A 127 -7.40 -13.63 2.43
C ALA A 127 -7.39 -14.22 1.00
N GLY A 128 -6.97 -15.48 0.85
CA GLY A 128 -6.84 -16.19 -0.42
C GLY A 128 -8.04 -17.01 -0.90
N ALA A 129 -9.19 -17.03 -0.22
CA ALA A 129 -10.33 -17.84 -0.67
C ALA A 129 -11.68 -17.14 -0.44
N GLY A 130 -11.99 -16.10 -1.23
CA GLY A 130 -13.36 -15.57 -1.26
C GLY A 130 -13.56 -14.16 -1.81
N ALA A 131 -12.54 -13.33 -1.94
CA ALA A 131 -12.70 -11.98 -2.48
C ALA A 131 -12.60 -11.96 -4.02
N GLY A 132 -13.40 -12.79 -4.69
CA GLY A 132 -13.87 -12.51 -6.07
C GLY A 132 -14.99 -11.46 -6.07
N GLY A 133 -14.99 -10.56 -5.08
CA GLY A 133 -16.02 -9.57 -4.85
C GLY A 133 -15.70 -8.28 -5.58
N ALA A 134 -16.33 -8.14 -6.75
CA ALA A 134 -16.69 -6.90 -7.44
C ALA A 134 -15.71 -5.72 -7.35
N GLY A 135 -15.20 -5.33 -8.53
CA GLY A 135 -14.42 -4.12 -8.74
C GLY A 135 -14.95 -2.90 -7.97
N GLY A 136 -14.26 -2.57 -6.89
CA GLY A 136 -14.17 -1.20 -6.43
C GLY A 136 -13.38 -0.38 -7.46
N VAL A 137 -13.62 0.92 -7.48
CA VAL A 137 -13.07 1.94 -8.39
C VAL A 137 -11.55 2.18 -8.23
N GLY A 138 -10.79 1.17 -7.85
CA GLY A 138 -9.32 1.15 -7.81
C GLY A 138 -8.82 -0.22 -8.30
N GLY A 139 -7.90 -0.21 -9.27
CA GLY A 139 -7.47 -1.39 -10.02
C GLY A 139 -7.17 -2.61 -9.14
N GLY A 140 -7.79 -3.74 -9.48
CA GLY A 140 -7.62 -5.00 -8.77
C GLY A 140 -6.17 -5.50 -8.82
N HIS A 141 -5.62 -5.84 -7.66
CA HIS A 141 -4.29 -6.45 -7.55
C HIS A 141 -4.42 -7.96 -7.82
N SER A 142 -3.75 -8.46 -8.87
CA SER A 142 -3.56 -9.90 -9.04
C SER A 142 -2.37 -10.35 -8.19
N PHE A 143 -2.56 -11.26 -7.25
CA PHE A 143 -1.46 -11.94 -6.57
C PHE A 143 -1.29 -13.36 -7.13
N VAL A 144 -0.04 -13.82 -7.19
CA VAL A 144 0.28 -15.19 -7.56
C VAL A 144 0.45 -15.98 -6.26
N LEU A 145 -0.40 -16.99 -6.06
CA LEU A 145 -0.20 -17.95 -4.99
C LEU A 145 0.87 -18.96 -5.42
N LEU A 146 2.05 -18.87 -4.83
CA LEU A 146 3.06 -19.91 -4.96
C LEU A 146 2.82 -20.93 -3.85
N SER A 147 2.56 -22.17 -4.23
CA SER A 147 2.54 -23.27 -3.27
C SER A 147 3.96 -23.57 -2.81
N GLU A 148 4.18 -23.58 -1.51
CA GLU A 148 5.43 -24.02 -0.91
C GLU A 148 5.64 -25.53 -1.17
N THR A 149 6.79 -25.90 -1.75
CA THR A 149 7.14 -27.30 -2.05
C THR A 149 7.65 -28.06 -0.82
N ALA A 150 7.67 -27.44 0.38
CA ALA A 150 8.21 -28.00 1.62
C ALA A 150 9.63 -28.59 1.49
N GLY A 151 10.41 -28.09 0.53
CA GLY A 151 11.78 -28.56 0.29
C GLY A 151 12.72 -28.07 1.38
N ALA A 152 12.89 -28.85 2.44
CA ALA A 152 14.02 -28.70 3.36
C ALA A 152 15.26 -29.34 2.72
N VAL A 153 16.32 -28.57 2.60
CA VAL A 153 17.65 -29.08 2.22
C VAL A 153 18.54 -28.91 3.44
N ASP A 154 19.33 -29.93 3.77
CA ASP A 154 20.41 -29.80 4.75
C ASP A 154 21.70 -29.47 3.98
N PRO A 155 22.07 -28.18 3.84
CA PRO A 155 23.23 -27.81 3.05
C PRO A 155 24.50 -28.20 3.80
N THR A 156 25.32 -29.06 3.19
CA THR A 156 26.70 -29.26 3.65
C THR A 156 27.50 -28.00 3.31
N ILE A 157 27.60 -27.07 4.25
CA ILE A 157 28.38 -25.84 4.11
C ILE A 157 29.84 -26.13 4.47
N GLY A 158 30.77 -25.80 3.56
CA GLY A 158 32.21 -25.83 3.81
C GLY A 158 33.00 -26.52 2.69
N PHE A 159 34.22 -26.03 2.46
CA PHE A 159 35.23 -26.77 1.68
C PHE A 159 36.10 -27.56 2.65
N PRO A 160 36.55 -28.78 2.30
CA PRO A 160 37.47 -29.53 3.15
C PRO A 160 38.79 -28.77 3.28
N THR A 161 38.99 -28.09 4.43
CA THR A 161 40.26 -27.44 4.81
C THR A 161 41.21 -28.46 5.44
N GLY A 162 41.30 -29.66 4.86
CA GLY A 162 42.26 -30.67 5.30
C GLY A 162 43.67 -30.07 5.36
N PRO A 163 44.59 -30.67 6.15
CA PRO A 163 45.96 -30.17 6.21
C PRO A 163 46.54 -30.06 4.80
N ILE A 164 47.10 -28.89 4.48
CA ILE A 164 47.83 -28.69 3.23
C ILE A 164 49.06 -29.60 3.33
N ASP A 165 49.18 -30.58 2.44
CA ASP A 165 50.37 -31.42 2.36
C ASP A 165 51.56 -30.54 1.97
N PHE A 166 52.41 -30.22 2.94
CA PHE A 166 53.68 -29.53 2.71
C PHE A 166 54.74 -30.56 2.29
N THR A 167 54.54 -31.18 1.13
CA THR A 167 55.56 -32.03 0.52
C THR A 167 56.43 -31.14 -0.37
N PRO A 168 57.68 -30.78 0.02
CA PRO A 168 58.56 -30.03 -0.87
C PRO A 168 58.85 -30.87 -2.11
N LEU A 169 58.42 -30.38 -3.28
CA LEU A 169 58.80 -30.94 -4.57
C LEU A 169 60.26 -30.56 -4.84
N PHE A 170 61.18 -31.48 -4.59
CA PHE A 170 62.55 -31.34 -5.06
C PHE A 170 62.58 -31.57 -6.58
N PRO A 171 63.17 -30.67 -7.37
CA PRO A 171 63.37 -30.92 -8.80
C PRO A 171 64.29 -32.13 -8.97
N GLN A 172 63.85 -33.10 -9.78
CA GLN A 172 64.71 -34.19 -10.23
C GLN A 172 65.58 -33.65 -11.38
N GLY A 173 66.82 -33.27 -11.07
CA GLY A 173 67.83 -32.86 -12.05
C GLY A 173 68.65 -31.66 -11.61
#